data_AF-A0A7C4BAL8-F1
#
_entry.id   AF-A0A7C4BAL8-F1
#
_cell.length_a   1.000
_cell.length_b   1.000
_cell.length_c   1.000
_cell.angle_alpha   90.00
_cell.angle_beta   90.00
_cell.angle_gamma   90.00
#
_symmetry.space_group_name_H-M   'P 1'
#
loop_
_entity.id
_entity.type
_entity.pdbx_description
1 polymer ?
#
loop_
_entity_poly.entity_id
_entity_poly.type
_entity_poly.pdbx_seq_one_letter_code
_entity_poly.pdbx_strand_id
1 'polypeptide(L)'
;MDKDRIAGGVLLSIAVSLGALYTYLLFLAPDSVSILVLKLTALGVVGSFLLIMGWIGFALLTSPPHRKVLEIERRLAEEFKKLKERGYPFPWVDAGGGGQAQPGRGTQGA
;
A
#
# COMPACT_ATOMS: atom_id res chain seq x y z
N MET A 1 31.79 -8.74 0.84
CA MET A 1 30.83 -8.60 1.95
C MET A 1 29.60 -7.92 1.40
N ASP A 2 28.45 -8.57 1.54
CA ASP A 2 27.20 -8.18 0.87
C ASP A 2 26.83 -6.74 1.20
N LYS A 3 26.70 -5.92 0.15
CA LYS A 3 26.25 -4.50 0.24
C LYS A 3 24.97 -4.38 1.06
N ASP A 4 24.11 -5.38 0.97
CA ASP A 4 22.83 -5.45 1.69
C ASP A 4 23.03 -5.62 3.19
N ARG A 5 24.07 -6.36 3.62
CA ARG A 5 24.42 -6.55 5.03
C ARG A 5 25.04 -5.28 5.63
N ILE A 6 25.78 -4.52 4.83
CA ILE A 6 26.33 -3.21 5.21
C ILE A 6 25.20 -2.18 5.33
N ALA A 7 24.30 -2.11 4.34
CA ALA A 7 23.15 -1.22 4.39
C ALA A 7 22.25 -1.53 5.59
N GLY A 8 21.97 -2.82 5.85
CA GLY A 8 21.23 -3.26 7.02
C GLY A 8 21.93 -2.92 8.34
N GLY A 9 23.26 -3.14 8.41
CA GLY A 9 24.05 -2.80 9.59
C GLY A 9 24.06 -1.30 9.90
N VAL A 10 24.25 -0.46 8.88
CA VAL A 10 24.21 1.00 9.03
C VAL A 10 22.83 1.47 9.48
N LEU A 11 21.77 0.96 8.88
CA LEU A 11 20.40 1.31 9.25
C LEU A 11 20.07 0.90 10.69
N LEU A 12 20.48 -0.31 11.09
CA LEU A 12 20.33 -0.80 12.46
C LEU A 12 21.09 0.08 13.45
N SER A 13 22.35 0.40 13.16
CA SER A 13 23.17 1.27 14.02
C SER A 13 22.57 2.66 14.17
N ILE A 14 22.06 3.25 13.09
CA ILE A 14 21.38 4.55 13.14
C ILE A 14 20.11 4.47 13.99
N ALA A 15 19.27 3.46 13.80
CA ALA A 15 18.03 3.29 14.56
C ALA A 15 18.29 3.12 16.05
N VAL A 16 19.24 2.24 16.42
CA VAL A 16 19.63 2.03 17.82
C VAL A 16 20.22 3.30 18.42
N SER A 17 21.07 4.02 17.68
CA SER A 17 21.70 5.25 18.17
C SER A 17 20.69 6.37 18.40
N LEU A 18 19.77 6.59 17.45
CA LEU A 18 18.68 7.56 17.58
C LEU A 18 17.74 7.21 18.73
N GLY A 19 17.38 5.93 18.87
CA GLY A 19 16.53 5.45 19.96
C GLY A 19 17.18 5.68 21.32
N ALA A 20 18.45 5.27 21.48
CA ALA A 20 19.19 5.47 22.73
C ALA A 20 19.37 6.95 23.08
N LEU A 21 19.70 7.78 22.08
CA LEU A 21 19.84 9.23 22.26
C LEU A 21 18.51 9.87 22.66
N TYR A 22 17.40 9.47 22.02
CA TYR A 22 16.06 9.97 22.34
C TYR A 22 15.65 9.60 23.77
N THR A 23 15.82 8.34 24.18
CA THR A 23 15.53 7.90 25.55
C THR A 23 16.39 8.65 26.57
N TYR A 24 17.68 8.87 26.27
CA TYR A 24 18.57 9.65 27.13
C TYR A 24 18.12 11.12 27.25
N LEU A 25 17.77 11.77 26.14
CA LEU A 25 17.25 13.15 26.15
C LEU A 25 15.91 13.25 26.88
N LEU A 26 15.08 12.22 26.86
CA LEU A 26 13.76 12.25 27.50
C LEU A 26 13.87 12.06 29.03
N PHE A 27 14.76 11.19 29.49
CA PHE A 27 14.86 10.82 30.92
C PHE A 27 15.94 11.57 31.71
N LEU A 28 17.05 11.97 31.08
CA LEU A 28 18.21 12.55 31.77
C LEU A 28 18.42 14.05 31.47
N ALA A 29 17.73 14.62 30.48
CA ALA A 29 17.86 16.03 30.15
C ALA A 29 16.99 16.92 31.07
N PRO A 30 17.33 18.21 31.22
CA PRO A 30 16.56 19.17 32.01
C PRO A 30 15.08 19.21 31.57
N ASP A 31 14.16 19.42 32.52
CA ASP A 31 12.70 19.43 32.27
C ASP A 31 12.30 20.32 31.09
N SER A 32 12.95 21.47 30.92
CA SER A 32 12.73 22.39 29.81
C SER A 32 13.01 21.76 28.44
N VAL A 33 14.05 20.93 28.33
CA VAL A 33 14.44 20.26 27.08
C VAL A 33 13.58 19.02 26.86
N SER A 34 13.31 18.24 27.89
CA SER A 34 12.49 17.03 27.79
C SER A 34 11.05 17.37 27.36
N ILE A 35 10.45 18.41 27.96
CA ILE A 35 9.12 18.91 27.57
C ILE A 35 9.12 19.43 26.12
N LEU A 36 10.19 20.11 25.68
CA LEU A 36 10.30 20.60 24.31
C LEU A 36 10.36 19.44 23.30
N VAL A 37 11.17 18.42 23.57
CA VAL A 37 11.31 17.22 22.73
C VAL A 37 9.99 16.44 22.68
N LEU A 38 9.29 16.32 23.81
CA LEU A 38 7.99 15.67 23.88
C LEU A 38 6.94 16.42 23.05
N LYS A 39 6.90 17.75 23.13
CA LYS A 39 6.00 18.59 22.30
C LYS A 39 6.29 18.44 20.81
N LEU A 40 7.57 18.44 20.41
CA LEU A 40 7.95 18.27 19.00
C LEU A 40 7.57 16.89 18.47
N THR A 41 7.80 15.82 19.24
CA THR A 41 7.43 14.46 18.82
C THR A 41 5.93 14.25 18.79
N ALA A 42 5.19 14.78 19.77
CA ALA A 42 3.74 14.79 19.76
C ALA A 42 3.19 15.56 18.54
N LEU A 43 3.76 16.73 18.23
CA LEU A 43 3.39 17.51 17.04
C LEU A 43 3.76 16.78 15.74
N GLY A 44 4.89 16.06 15.70
CA GLY A 44 5.28 15.25 14.55
C GLY A 44 4.32 14.09 14.31
N VAL A 45 3.97 13.34 15.35
CA VAL A 45 3.02 12.22 15.27
C VAL A 45 1.63 12.73 14.90
N VAL A 46 1.08 13.67 15.66
CA VAL A 46 -0.26 14.23 15.43
C VAL A 46 -0.31 14.98 14.08
N GLY A 47 0.73 15.73 13.75
CA GLY A 47 0.86 16.45 12.48
C GLY A 47 0.90 15.50 11.29
N SER A 48 1.70 14.43 11.34
CA SER A 48 1.74 13.42 10.28
C SER A 48 0.37 12.74 10.08
N PHE A 49 -0.32 12.43 11.17
CA PHE A 49 -1.64 11.82 11.13
C PHE A 49 -2.67 12.76 10.51
N LEU A 50 -2.73 14.02 10.98
CA LEU A 50 -3.60 15.05 10.43
C LEU A 50 -3.29 15.37 8.97
N LEU A 51 -2.02 15.33 8.56
CA LEU A 51 -1.61 15.58 7.18
C LEU A 51 -2.11 14.49 6.24
N ILE A 52 -2.02 13.21 6.65
CA ILE A 52 -2.60 12.08 5.91
C ILE A 52 -4.12 12.24 5.85
N MET A 53 -4.77 12.53 6.98
CA MET A 53 -6.22 12.66 7.06
C MET A 53 -6.74 13.84 6.20
N GLY A 54 -6.02 14.97 6.21
CA GLY A 54 -6.30 16.11 5.37
C GLY A 54 -6.10 15.82 3.89
N TRP A 55 -5.05 15.08 3.52
CA TRP A 55 -4.82 14.65 2.14
C TRP A 55 -5.93 13.73 1.63
N ILE A 56 -6.39 12.78 2.45
CA ILE A 56 -7.51 11.90 2.12
C ILE A 56 -8.81 12.71 1.99
N GLY A 57 -9.07 13.63 2.91
CA GLY A 57 -10.21 14.55 2.82
C GLY A 57 -10.18 15.40 1.55
N PHE A 58 -9.01 15.89 1.17
CA PHE A 58 -8.80 16.62 -0.08
C PHE A 58 -9.11 15.74 -1.30
N ALA A 59 -8.61 14.51 -1.35
CA ALA A 59 -8.87 13.57 -2.44
C ALA A 59 -10.37 13.23 -2.59
N LEU A 60 -11.13 13.18 -1.49
CA LEU A 60 -12.58 12.95 -1.53
C LEU A 60 -13.35 14.16 -2.08
N LEU A 61 -12.96 15.38 -1.71
CA LEU A 61 -13.55 16.61 -2.28
C LEU A 61 -13.24 16.75 -3.78
N THR A 62 -12.05 16.33 -4.19
CA THR A 62 -11.57 16.42 -5.57
C THR A 62 -11.71 15.11 -6.33
N SER A 63 -12.61 14.22 -5.92
CA SER A 63 -13.00 13.04 -6.69
C SER A 63 -14.22 13.37 -7.56
N PRO A 64 -14.04 13.98 -8.76
CA PRO A 64 -15.12 14.23 -9.68
C PRO A 64 -15.76 12.89 -10.09
N PRO A 65 -17.08 12.80 -10.00
CA PRO A 65 -17.80 11.53 -10.03
C PRO A 65 -17.71 10.89 -11.42
N HIS A 66 -17.12 9.71 -11.45
CA HIS A 66 -17.49 8.57 -12.30
C HIS A 66 -17.52 8.72 -13.84
N ARG A 67 -17.17 9.86 -14.45
CA ARG A 67 -17.21 9.99 -15.93
C ARG A 67 -16.18 9.13 -16.67
N LYS A 68 -15.01 8.86 -16.06
CA LYS A 68 -13.95 8.05 -16.67
C LYS A 68 -14.26 6.55 -16.71
N VAL A 69 -15.03 6.06 -15.74
CA VAL A 69 -15.43 4.64 -15.67
C VAL A 69 -16.36 4.26 -16.82
N LEU A 70 -17.31 5.11 -17.20
CA LEU A 70 -18.26 4.81 -18.27
C LEU A 70 -17.59 4.67 -19.66
N GLU A 71 -16.55 5.46 -19.93
CA GLU A 71 -15.73 5.30 -21.14
C GLU A 71 -14.91 4.01 -21.11
N ILE A 72 -14.37 3.64 -19.94
CA ILE A 72 -13.65 2.38 -19.75
C ILE A 72 -14.60 1.20 -19.96
N GLU A 73 -15.81 1.25 -19.38
CA GLU A 73 -16.86 0.23 -19.57
C GLU A 73 -17.30 0.11 -21.02
N ARG A 74 -17.50 1.22 -21.75
CA ARG A 74 -17.82 1.17 -23.18
C ARG A 74 -16.69 0.55 -24.01
N ARG A 75 -15.42 0.89 -23.74
CA ARG A 75 -14.27 0.28 -24.42
C ARG A 75 -14.14 -1.21 -24.08
N LEU A 76 -14.34 -1.59 -22.81
CA LEU A 76 -14.31 -2.99 -22.39
C LEU A 76 -15.44 -3.80 -23.03
N ALA A 77 -16.64 -3.23 -23.14
CA ALA A 77 -17.77 -3.89 -23.79
C ALA A 77 -17.54 -4.09 -25.30
N GLU A 78 -16.93 -3.12 -25.99
CA GLU A 78 -16.55 -3.27 -27.40
C GLU A 78 -15.44 -4.31 -27.60
N GLU A 79 -14.42 -4.33 -26.74
CA GLU A 79 -13.38 -5.36 -26.77
C GLU A 79 -13.96 -6.74 -26.49
N PHE A 80 -14.85 -6.85 -25.49
CA PHE A 80 -15.54 -8.09 -25.16
C PHE A 80 -16.36 -8.62 -26.33
N LYS A 81 -17.09 -7.75 -27.04
CA LYS A 81 -17.87 -8.12 -28.22
C LYS A 81 -16.96 -8.62 -29.36
N LYS A 82 -15.86 -7.92 -29.65
CA LYS A 82 -14.88 -8.33 -30.68
C LYS A 82 -14.19 -9.65 -30.36
N LEU A 83 -13.95 -9.95 -29.09
CA LEU A 83 -13.35 -11.23 -28.68
C LEU A 83 -14.35 -12.38 -28.79
N LYS A 84 -15.62 -12.14 -28.44
CA LYS A 84 -16.71 -13.10 -28.61
C LYS A 84 -16.97 -13.42 -30.09
N GLU A 85 -16.98 -12.42 -30.96
CA GLU A 85 -17.10 -12.59 -32.42
C GLU A 85 -15.90 -13.32 -33.03
N ARG A 86 -14.70 -13.16 -32.45
CA ARG A 86 -13.50 -13.91 -32.85
C ARG A 86 -13.44 -15.35 -32.31
N GLY A 87 -14.47 -15.81 -31.61
CA GLY A 87 -14.55 -17.18 -31.12
C GLY A 87 -13.50 -17.53 -30.07
N TYR A 88 -13.03 -16.54 -29.29
CA TYR A 88 -12.15 -16.82 -28.16
C TYR A 88 -12.91 -17.61 -27.08
N PRO A 89 -12.42 -18.79 -26.66
CA PRO A 89 -13.05 -19.54 -25.59
C PRO A 89 -12.77 -18.84 -24.26
N PHE A 90 -13.81 -18.41 -23.55
CA PHE A 90 -13.70 -17.79 -22.24
C PHE A 90 -14.05 -18.83 -21.16
N PRO A 91 -13.06 -19.50 -20.56
CA PRO A 91 -13.32 -20.63 -19.66
C PRO A 91 -14.10 -20.25 -18.38
N TRP A 92 -14.19 -18.96 -18.04
CA TRP A 92 -14.93 -18.45 -16.89
C TRP A 92 -16.29 -17.81 -17.24
N VAL A 93 -16.62 -17.60 -18.52
CA VAL A 93 -17.93 -17.05 -18.94
C VAL A 93 -18.95 -18.17 -19.11
N ASP A 94 -18.51 -19.32 -19.60
CA ASP A 94 -19.35 -20.52 -19.76
C ASP A 94 -19.45 -21.34 -18.45
N ALA A 95 -18.52 -21.10 -17.52
CA ALA A 95 -18.60 -21.59 -16.15
C ALA A 95 -19.57 -20.68 -15.36
N GLY A 96 -20.87 -20.94 -15.54
CA GLY A 96 -21.91 -20.33 -14.72
C GLY A 96 -21.55 -20.35 -13.24
N GLY A 97 -21.77 -19.21 -12.57
CA GLY A 97 -21.33 -18.93 -11.21
C GLY A 97 -21.49 -20.11 -10.25
N GLY A 98 -20.37 -20.51 -9.67
CA GLY A 98 -20.29 -21.60 -8.71
C GLY A 98 -18.84 -21.97 -8.52
N GLY A 99 -18.22 -21.41 -7.48
CA GLY A 99 -16.82 -21.67 -7.17
C GLY A 99 -16.60 -23.17 -6.97
N GLN A 100 -15.76 -23.77 -7.81
CA GLN A 100 -14.89 -24.86 -7.41
C GLN A 100 -13.56 -24.68 -8.13
N ALA A 101 -12.52 -24.50 -7.31
CA ALA A 101 -11.13 -24.72 -7.69
C ALA A 101 -11.04 -26.03 -8.47
N GLN A 102 -10.23 -26.08 -9.52
CA GLN A 102 -9.91 -27.33 -10.18
C GLN A 102 -8.71 -27.96 -9.45
N PRO A 103 -8.89 -28.98 -8.59
CA PRO A 103 -7.78 -29.66 -7.96
C PRO A 103 -7.43 -30.88 -8.81
N GLY A 104 -6.20 -30.93 -9.32
CA GLY A 104 -5.69 -32.15 -9.93
C GLY A 104 -5.77 -32.21 -11.45
N ARG A 105 -4.71 -31.75 -12.10
CA ARG A 105 -3.98 -32.56 -13.08
C ARG A 105 -2.56 -32.68 -12.52
N GLY A 106 -2.16 -33.76 -11.85
CA GLY A 106 -2.52 -35.14 -12.15
C GLY A 106 -1.77 -35.55 -13.41
N THR A 107 -0.51 -35.90 -13.22
CA THR A 107 0.35 -36.67 -14.12
C THR A 107 -0.40 -37.80 -14.84
N GLN A 108 -0.48 -37.72 -16.16
CA GLN A 108 -0.70 -38.82 -17.13
C GLN A 108 -0.60 -38.14 -18.51
N GLY A 109 0.30 -38.45 -19.42
CA GLY A 109 1.04 -39.68 -19.66
C GLY A 109 0.89 -39.98 -21.15
N ALA A 110 1.93 -39.71 -21.93
CA ALA A 110 2.31 -40.29 -23.24
C ALA A 110 3.26 -39.33 -23.95
#